data_AF-A0A1L6MWG5-F1
#
_entry.id   AF-A0A1L6MWG5-F1
#
_cell.length_a   1.000
_cell.length_b   1.000
_cell.length_c   1.000
_cell.angle_alpha   90.00
_cell.angle_beta   90.00
_cell.angle_gamma   90.00
#
_symmetry.space_group_name_H-M   'P 1'
#
loop_
_entity.id
_entity.type
_entity.pdbx_description
1 polymer ?
#
loop_
_entity_poly.entity_id
_entity_poly.type
_entity_poly.pdbx_seq_one_letter_code
_entity_poly.pdbx_strand_id
1 'polypeptide(L)'
;MDRARTLKQAKAFVANQKYEKATLEYQKLLQETPEDTYILLKLGDLHIKLGHYAHALSLYARAGQLYVSEGIIPKAIAVYQQMSQIITKYLPQEKEQYLHVCSALARLYRQTGQTKEAIHFLQELANYWTNDQKIEKALPFYRELAALDPSNPFSHLRLAEALHPLNKVDEIVGHLAQATSLFLEAGQQEEALQVIERLLLYKPEPFYARTAASLYLARGRQDDTLLAIFKLQICLQAYPSDLPALQLLVEAFDRIGHNEKALAVQKEMVRIAQEQKNDELHQALLANLKQQAPHDQNVQRLISNLDGTSQASKAQVPSPPPIPSVSVSSKPPKTQTPLPIPLPSSTQPYFKIEETLDQLDSLIASGLLKEAKDLADSSFLQWPNHPLLLERLHEIETTQN
;
A
#
# COMPACT_ATOMS: atom_id res chain seq x y z
N MET A 1 11.01 40.95 48.42
CA MET A 1 10.07 39.98 49.03
C MET A 1 10.86 38.82 49.58
N ASP A 2 10.39 38.19 50.65
CA ASP A 2 11.08 37.03 51.23
C ASP A 2 10.59 35.74 50.55
N ARG A 3 11.29 35.31 49.49
CA ARG A 3 10.91 34.18 48.60
C ARG A 3 10.60 32.90 49.37
N ALA A 4 11.32 32.64 50.45
CA ALA A 4 11.10 31.47 51.30
C ALA A 4 9.77 31.55 52.06
N ARG A 5 9.40 32.75 52.51
CA ARG A 5 8.14 33.01 53.23
C ARG A 5 6.93 32.88 52.30
N THR A 6 6.98 33.48 51.11
CA THR A 6 5.91 33.39 50.12
C THR A 6 5.73 31.96 49.62
N LEU A 7 6.82 31.20 49.41
CA LEU A 7 6.75 29.77 49.08
C LEU A 7 6.11 28.94 50.20
N LYS A 8 6.46 29.19 51.46
CA LYS A 8 5.87 28.50 52.62
C LYS A 8 4.37 28.80 52.74
N GLN A 9 3.97 30.05 52.54
CA GLN A 9 2.56 30.46 52.52
C GLN A 9 1.78 29.81 51.37
N ALA A 10 2.34 29.82 50.16
CA ALA A 10 1.75 29.16 49.00
C ALA A 10 1.52 27.66 49.27
N LYS A 11 2.53 26.94 49.78
CA LYS A 11 2.43 25.53 50.18
C LYS A 11 1.35 25.29 51.25
N ALA A 12 1.23 26.18 52.24
CA ALA A 12 0.20 26.09 53.26
C ALA A 12 -1.22 26.29 52.68
N PHE A 13 -1.40 27.16 51.69
CA PHE A 13 -2.68 27.30 50.99
C PHE A 13 -3.03 26.06 50.17
N VAL A 14 -2.06 25.44 49.50
CA VAL A 14 -2.26 24.17 48.79
C VAL A 14 -2.69 23.06 49.75
N ALA A 15 -2.02 22.92 50.90
CA ALA A 15 -2.35 21.90 51.90
C ALA A 15 -3.77 22.06 52.46
N ASN A 16 -4.26 23.30 52.54
CA ASN A 16 -5.61 23.64 52.98
C ASN A 16 -6.65 23.67 51.83
N GLN A 17 -6.31 23.16 50.64
CA GLN A 17 -7.16 23.16 49.43
C GLN A 17 -7.63 24.56 48.99
N LYS A 18 -6.98 25.63 49.44
CA LYS A 18 -7.26 27.02 49.07
C LYS A 18 -6.52 27.36 47.79
N TYR A 19 -6.88 26.69 46.68
CA TYR A 19 -6.13 26.73 45.43
C TYR A 19 -6.03 28.13 44.81
N GLU A 20 -7.10 28.94 44.85
CA GLU A 20 -7.08 30.32 44.34
C GLU A 20 -6.10 31.23 45.10
N LYS A 21 -5.99 31.05 46.43
CA LYS A 21 -5.02 31.82 47.23
C LYS A 21 -3.60 31.33 46.96
N ALA A 22 -3.43 30.03 46.75
CA ALA A 22 -2.14 29.46 46.38
C ALA A 22 -1.67 29.96 45.01
N THR A 23 -2.54 30.06 44.00
CA THR A 23 -2.16 30.55 42.67
C THR A 23 -1.67 31.99 42.72
N LEU A 24 -2.33 32.87 43.49
CA LEU A 24 -1.86 34.26 43.68
C LEU A 24 -0.46 34.34 44.29
N GLU A 25 -0.17 33.54 45.33
CA GLU A 25 1.16 33.53 45.95
C GLU A 25 2.24 32.96 45.02
N TYR A 26 1.93 31.91 44.26
CA TYR A 26 2.85 31.37 43.26
C TYR A 26 3.03 32.30 42.05
N GLN A 27 2.02 33.09 41.66
CA GLN A 27 2.16 34.10 40.61
C GLN A 27 3.11 35.22 41.01
N LYS A 28 3.08 35.67 42.27
CA LYS A 28 4.07 36.63 42.81
C LYS A 28 5.49 36.08 42.70
N LEU A 29 5.68 34.81 43.06
CA LEU A 29 6.97 34.13 42.92
C LEU A 29 7.42 34.03 41.45
N LEU A 30 6.48 33.77 40.54
CA LEU A 30 6.77 33.71 39.10
C LEU A 30 7.15 35.08 38.52
N GLN A 31 6.63 36.19 39.06
CA GLN A 31 7.02 37.55 38.63
C GLN A 31 8.48 37.85 38.96
N GLU A 32 9.01 37.33 40.07
CA GLU A 32 10.42 37.50 40.46
C GLU A 32 11.36 36.60 39.67
N THR A 33 10.93 35.37 39.41
CA THR A 33 11.68 34.40 38.60
C THR A 33 10.79 33.80 37.50
N PRO A 34 10.68 34.47 36.34
CA PRO A 34 9.79 34.04 35.26
C PRO A 34 10.11 32.66 34.69
N GLU A 35 11.36 32.21 34.79
CA GLU A 35 11.81 30.95 34.19
C GLU A 35 11.91 29.81 35.21
N ASP A 36 11.36 29.98 36.42
CA ASP A 36 11.35 28.92 37.42
C ASP A 36 10.37 27.79 37.01
N THR A 37 10.92 26.73 36.43
CA THR A 37 10.18 25.54 35.98
C THR A 37 9.40 24.88 37.11
N TYR A 38 9.92 24.87 38.35
CA TYR A 38 9.20 24.31 39.49
C TYR A 38 7.93 25.11 39.80
N ILE A 39 8.01 26.45 39.80
CA ILE A 39 6.84 27.30 40.02
C ILE A 39 5.84 27.17 38.87
N LEU A 40 6.29 27.13 37.62
CA LEU A 40 5.44 26.93 36.45
C LEU A 40 4.64 25.63 36.55
N LEU A 41 5.30 24.51 36.89
CA LEU A 41 4.63 23.22 37.08
C LEU A 41 3.64 23.26 38.25
N LYS A 42 3.99 23.90 39.37
CA LYS A 42 3.09 24.01 40.52
C LYS A 42 1.86 24.87 40.22
N LEU A 43 2.02 25.96 39.48
CA LEU A 43 0.87 26.74 39.00
C LEU A 43 0.03 25.91 38.04
N GLY A 44 0.64 25.19 37.10
CA GLY A 44 -0.06 24.27 36.20
C GLY A 44 -0.91 23.25 36.96
N ASP A 45 -0.33 22.58 37.97
CA ASP A 45 -1.02 21.62 38.85
C ASP A 45 -2.25 22.25 39.51
N LEU A 46 -2.12 23.48 40.02
CA LEU A 46 -3.20 24.20 40.69
C LEU A 46 -4.30 24.61 39.71
N HIS A 47 -3.94 25.03 38.49
CA HIS A 47 -4.91 25.36 37.46
C HIS A 47 -5.70 24.12 36.99
N ILE A 48 -5.10 22.92 36.96
CA ILE A 48 -5.87 21.68 36.76
C ILE A 48 -6.89 21.48 37.88
N LYS A 49 -6.51 21.67 39.15
CA LYS A 49 -7.42 21.51 40.30
C LYS A 49 -8.59 22.49 40.27
N LEU A 50 -8.37 23.67 39.69
CA LEU A 50 -9.40 24.71 39.48
C LEU A 50 -10.23 24.49 38.20
N GLY A 51 -9.92 23.49 37.37
CA GLY A 51 -10.60 23.25 36.09
C GLY A 51 -10.16 24.18 34.96
N HIS A 52 -9.13 25.02 35.18
CA HIS A 52 -8.59 25.96 34.20
C HIS A 52 -7.57 25.29 33.28
N TYR A 53 -8.01 24.30 32.48
CA TYR A 53 -7.12 23.42 31.71
C TYR A 53 -6.27 24.16 30.67
N ALA A 54 -6.84 25.08 29.89
CA ALA A 54 -6.09 25.86 28.90
C ALA A 54 -4.94 26.66 29.54
N HIS A 55 -5.17 27.24 30.71
CA HIS A 55 -4.13 27.98 31.44
C HIS A 55 -3.07 27.04 32.05
N ALA A 56 -3.48 25.85 32.52
CA ALA A 56 -2.53 24.84 32.95
C ALA A 56 -1.62 24.41 31.78
N LEU A 57 -2.19 24.16 30.60
CA LEU A 57 -1.43 23.76 29.40
C LEU A 57 -0.43 24.82 28.95
N SER A 58 -0.77 26.11 29.03
CA SER A 58 0.19 27.17 28.68
C SER A 58 1.38 27.24 29.65
N LEU A 59 1.13 27.03 30.95
CA LEU A 59 2.18 26.95 31.98
C LEU A 59 3.08 25.71 31.78
N TYR A 60 2.49 24.55 31.49
CA TYR A 60 3.24 23.34 31.16
C TYR A 60 4.05 23.49 29.88
N ALA A 61 3.47 24.09 28.82
CA ALA A 61 4.18 24.32 27.57
C ALA A 61 5.45 25.15 27.79
N ARG A 62 5.36 26.18 28.62
CA ARG A 62 6.50 27.04 28.99
C ARG A 62 7.55 26.27 29.80
N ALA A 63 7.13 25.48 30.79
CA ALA A 63 8.05 24.62 31.54
C ALA A 63 8.74 23.57 30.65
N GLY A 64 7.99 22.95 29.73
CA GLY A 64 8.50 21.99 28.76
C GLY A 64 9.53 22.62 27.81
N GLN A 65 9.25 23.81 27.29
CA GLN A 65 10.19 24.57 26.44
C GLN A 65 11.50 24.89 27.17
N LEU A 66 11.43 25.29 28.45
CA LEU A 66 12.62 25.54 29.27
C LEU A 66 13.45 24.27 29.45
N TYR A 67 12.81 23.13 29.76
CA TYR A 67 13.53 21.85 29.84
C TYR A 67 14.18 21.45 28.52
N VAL A 68 13.53 21.73 27.37
CA VAL A 68 14.14 21.50 26.05
C VAL A 68 15.35 22.42 25.83
N SER A 69 15.26 23.71 26.15
CA SER A 69 16.37 24.65 25.99
C SER A 69 17.55 24.35 26.91
N GLU A 70 17.29 23.81 28.10
CA GLU A 70 18.31 23.35 29.05
C GLU A 70 18.89 21.98 28.67
N GLY A 71 18.34 21.30 27.67
CA GLY A 71 18.76 19.95 27.27
C GLY A 71 18.28 18.84 28.21
N ILE A 72 17.40 19.13 29.17
CA ILE A 72 16.82 18.17 30.12
C ILE A 72 15.64 17.44 29.47
N ILE A 73 15.93 16.71 28.39
CA ILE A 73 14.93 16.07 27.52
C ILE A 73 13.97 15.13 28.27
N PRO A 74 14.40 14.28 29.23
CA PRO A 74 13.48 13.38 29.93
C PRO A 74 12.38 14.11 30.71
N LYS A 75 12.71 15.26 31.32
CA LYS A 75 11.71 16.09 32.03
C LYS A 75 10.78 16.79 31.05
N ALA A 76 11.30 17.26 29.91
CA ALA A 76 10.46 17.83 28.85
C ALA A 76 9.42 16.81 28.36
N ILE A 77 9.84 15.57 28.07
CA ILE A 77 8.95 14.49 27.64
C ILE A 77 7.85 14.25 28.69
N ALA A 78 8.20 14.15 29.97
CA ALA A 78 7.22 13.94 31.04
C ALA A 78 6.16 15.07 31.10
N VAL A 79 6.59 16.33 30.94
CA VAL A 79 5.67 17.47 30.92
C VAL A 79 4.75 17.43 29.69
N TYR A 80 5.29 17.16 28.50
CA TYR A 80 4.46 17.06 27.29
C TYR A 80 3.52 15.83 27.30
N GLN A 81 3.93 14.70 27.91
CA GLN A 81 3.05 13.56 28.13
C GLN A 81 1.89 13.94 29.06
N GLN A 82 2.17 14.66 30.15
CA GLN A 82 1.14 15.16 31.06
C GLN A 82 0.17 16.10 30.33
N MET A 83 0.67 17.00 29.48
CA MET A 83 -0.16 17.84 28.63
C MET A 83 -1.06 17.00 27.71
N SER A 84 -0.51 16.00 27.01
CA SER A 84 -1.25 15.10 26.11
C SER A 84 -2.38 14.36 26.84
N GLN A 85 -2.15 13.90 28.07
CA GLN A 85 -3.16 13.26 28.91
C GLN A 85 -4.29 14.22 29.30
N ILE A 86 -3.96 15.46 29.67
CA ILE A 86 -4.94 16.49 30.03
C ILE A 86 -5.81 16.83 28.82
N ILE A 87 -5.20 17.02 27.64
CA ILE A 87 -5.90 17.33 26.40
C ILE A 87 -6.88 16.21 26.06
N THR A 88 -6.40 14.96 26.06
CA THR A 88 -7.23 13.79 25.74
C THR A 88 -8.40 13.62 26.72
N LYS A 89 -8.18 13.89 28.01
CA LYS A 89 -9.19 13.67 29.05
C LYS A 89 -10.20 14.80 29.20
N TYR A 90 -9.77 16.06 29.09
CA TYR A 90 -10.58 17.22 29.45
C TYR A 90 -10.90 18.15 28.28
N LEU A 91 -10.12 18.10 27.20
CA LEU A 91 -10.26 18.98 26.04
C LEU A 91 -10.31 18.20 24.69
N PRO A 92 -11.10 17.12 24.56
CA PRO A 92 -11.10 16.29 23.35
C PRO A 92 -11.60 17.06 22.11
N GLN A 93 -12.50 18.03 22.30
CA GLN A 93 -13.05 18.86 21.22
C GLN A 93 -12.06 19.91 20.71
N GLU A 94 -11.10 20.33 21.54
CA GLU A 94 -10.09 21.33 21.19
C GLU A 94 -8.75 20.70 20.78
N LYS A 95 -8.73 19.38 20.56
CA LYS A 95 -7.49 18.62 20.27
C LYS A 95 -6.68 19.21 19.12
N GLU A 96 -7.33 19.77 18.10
CA GLU A 96 -6.66 20.42 16.95
C GLU A 96 -5.68 21.51 17.39
N GLN A 97 -6.07 22.34 18.36
CA GLN A 97 -5.27 23.47 18.84
C GLN A 97 -3.97 23.01 19.51
N TYR A 98 -3.98 21.79 20.06
CA TYR A 98 -2.88 21.24 20.83
C TYR A 98 -2.11 20.13 20.11
N LEU A 99 -2.32 19.92 18.80
CA LEU A 99 -1.57 18.92 18.01
C LEU A 99 -0.05 19.16 18.05
N HIS A 100 0.39 20.40 18.24
CA HIS A 100 1.80 20.75 18.42
C HIS A 100 2.46 20.01 19.60
N VAL A 101 1.68 19.56 20.60
CA VAL A 101 2.15 18.73 21.72
C VAL A 101 2.57 17.34 21.23
N CYS A 102 1.75 16.69 20.40
CA CYS A 102 2.10 15.41 19.79
C CYS A 102 3.32 15.56 18.87
N SER A 103 3.40 16.65 18.10
CA SER A 103 4.58 16.94 17.26
C SER A 103 5.85 17.15 18.09
N ALA A 104 5.74 17.83 19.23
CA ALA A 104 6.86 18.01 20.16
C ALA A 104 7.31 16.67 20.76
N LEU A 105 6.36 15.83 21.20
CA LEU A 105 6.66 14.49 21.72
C LEU A 105 7.37 13.62 20.68
N ALA A 106 6.82 13.53 19.46
CA ALA A 106 7.45 12.78 18.37
C ALA A 106 8.92 13.19 18.15
N ARG A 107 9.18 14.50 18.09
CA ARG A 107 10.54 15.04 17.94
C ARG A 107 11.46 14.70 19.12
N LEU A 108 10.98 14.81 20.35
CA LEU A 108 11.77 14.53 21.56
C LEU A 108 12.10 13.03 21.69
N TYR A 109 11.14 12.14 21.38
CA TYR A 109 11.39 10.71 21.35
C TYR A 109 12.40 10.34 20.26
N ARG A 110 12.27 10.92 19.07
CA ARG A 110 13.24 10.72 17.98
C ARG A 110 14.65 11.16 18.39
N GLN A 111 14.78 12.32 19.05
CA GLN A 111 16.07 12.82 19.54
C GLN A 111 16.71 11.90 20.58
N THR A 112 15.90 11.18 21.37
CA THR A 112 16.38 10.24 22.41
C THR A 112 16.50 8.80 21.91
N GLY A 113 16.27 8.54 20.62
CA GLY A 113 16.34 7.20 20.03
C GLY A 113 15.15 6.29 20.36
N GLN A 114 14.11 6.82 21.00
CA GLN A 114 12.86 6.12 21.31
C GLN A 114 11.95 6.09 20.07
N THR A 115 12.34 5.29 19.07
CA THR A 115 11.70 5.28 17.75
C THR A 115 10.26 4.79 17.79
N LYS A 116 9.94 3.80 18.63
CA LYS A 116 8.58 3.24 18.77
C LYS A 116 7.59 4.30 19.25
N GLU A 117 7.98 5.06 20.27
CA GLU A 117 7.19 6.15 20.83
C GLU A 117 7.05 7.29 19.82
N ALA A 118 8.12 7.63 19.10
CA ALA A 118 8.06 8.63 18.03
C ALA A 118 7.05 8.22 16.93
N ILE A 119 7.10 6.96 16.48
CA ILE A 119 6.17 6.38 15.50
C ILE A 119 4.73 6.50 16.01
N HIS A 120 4.47 6.16 17.27
CA HIS A 120 3.12 6.26 17.85
C HIS A 120 2.53 7.67 17.73
N PHE A 121 3.27 8.70 18.13
CA PHE A 121 2.79 10.09 18.05
C PHE A 121 2.65 10.60 16.60
N LEU A 122 3.55 10.19 15.71
CA LEU A 122 3.44 10.52 14.29
C LEU A 122 2.23 9.87 13.62
N GLN A 123 1.92 8.61 13.96
CA GLN A 123 0.71 7.93 13.51
C GLN A 123 -0.55 8.62 14.02
N GLU A 124 -0.55 9.06 15.28
CA GLU A 124 -1.67 9.82 15.84
C GLU A 124 -1.93 11.12 15.05
N LEU A 125 -0.87 11.86 14.71
CA LEU A 125 -0.95 13.07 13.89
C LEU A 125 -1.43 12.78 12.47
N ALA A 126 -0.86 11.77 11.82
CA ALA A 126 -1.23 11.37 10.47
C ALA A 126 -2.71 10.97 10.40
N ASN A 127 -3.15 10.11 11.32
CA ASN A 127 -4.54 9.64 11.41
C ASN A 127 -5.52 10.78 11.69
N TYR A 128 -5.14 11.74 12.56
CA TYR A 128 -5.98 12.91 12.83
C TYR A 128 -6.28 13.69 11.54
N TRP A 129 -5.24 14.05 10.79
CA TRP A 129 -5.40 14.81 9.55
C TRP A 129 -6.07 14.01 8.43
N THR A 130 -5.84 12.70 8.37
CA THR A 130 -6.52 11.81 7.42
C THR A 130 -8.01 11.73 7.72
N ASN A 131 -8.42 11.55 8.98
CA ASN A 131 -9.83 11.50 9.37
C ASN A 131 -10.55 12.84 9.14
N ASP A 132 -9.82 13.96 9.27
CA ASP A 132 -10.31 15.31 8.96
C ASP A 132 -10.28 15.64 7.46
N GLN A 133 -9.99 14.65 6.60
CA GLN A 133 -9.91 14.76 5.13
C GLN A 133 -8.86 15.76 4.62
N LYS A 134 -7.98 16.27 5.48
CA LYS A 134 -6.88 17.20 5.16
C LYS A 134 -5.60 16.43 4.84
N ILE A 135 -5.63 15.63 3.78
CA ILE A 135 -4.53 14.71 3.42
C ILE A 135 -3.19 15.41 3.20
N GLU A 136 -3.20 16.63 2.66
CA GLU A 136 -1.97 17.42 2.47
C GLU A 136 -1.21 17.68 3.79
N LYS A 137 -1.95 17.84 4.90
CA LYS A 137 -1.37 18.00 6.24
C LYS A 137 -0.89 16.68 6.84
N ALA A 138 -1.50 15.56 6.45
CA ALA A 138 -1.10 14.22 6.90
C ALA A 138 0.20 13.74 6.22
N LEU A 139 0.40 14.11 4.96
CA LEU A 139 1.50 13.65 4.13
C LEU A 139 2.92 13.79 4.74
N PRO A 140 3.32 14.94 5.35
CA PRO A 140 4.63 15.04 5.98
C PRO A 140 4.84 14.00 7.10
N PHE A 141 3.79 13.67 7.86
CA PHE A 141 3.88 12.67 8.93
C PHE A 141 4.04 11.25 8.37
N TYR A 142 3.32 10.90 7.29
CA TYR A 142 3.53 9.60 6.63
C TYR A 142 4.92 9.46 6.01
N ARG A 143 5.47 10.54 5.44
CA ARG A 143 6.85 10.55 4.95
C ARG A 143 7.86 10.34 6.07
N GLU A 144 7.63 10.99 7.21
CA GLU A 144 8.49 10.80 8.39
C GLU A 144 8.39 9.37 8.93
N LEU A 145 7.19 8.78 8.99
CA LEU A 145 6.98 7.39 9.39
C LEU A 145 7.74 6.40 8.48
N ALA A 146 7.64 6.56 7.17
CA ALA A 146 8.38 5.73 6.21
C ALA A 146 9.92 5.91 6.33
N ALA A 147 10.39 7.10 6.72
CA ALA A 147 11.82 7.35 6.94
C ALA A 147 12.33 6.76 8.27
N LEU A 148 11.48 6.70 9.31
CA LEU A 148 11.84 6.13 10.62
C LEU A 148 11.87 4.61 10.63
N ASP A 149 11.04 3.98 9.80
CA ASP A 149 10.99 2.52 9.67
C ASP A 149 10.98 2.11 8.19
N PRO A 150 12.11 2.25 7.47
CA PRO A 150 12.19 1.91 6.04
C PRO A 150 12.05 0.41 5.76
N SER A 151 12.31 -0.43 6.76
CA SER A 151 12.17 -1.88 6.66
C SER A 151 10.73 -2.37 6.75
N ASN A 152 9.78 -1.49 7.06
CA ASN A 152 8.40 -1.86 7.29
C ASN A 152 7.55 -1.61 6.04
N PRO A 153 7.05 -2.69 5.37
CA PRO A 153 6.24 -2.55 4.17
C PRO A 153 4.98 -1.70 4.41
N PHE A 154 4.38 -1.79 5.60
CA PHE A 154 3.15 -1.09 5.91
C PHE A 154 3.33 0.42 5.95
N SER A 155 4.51 0.93 6.35
CA SER A 155 4.81 2.36 6.32
C SER A 155 4.78 2.91 4.89
N HIS A 156 5.32 2.15 3.93
CA HIS A 156 5.26 2.48 2.51
C HIS A 156 3.85 2.41 1.94
N LEU A 157 3.07 1.39 2.33
CA LEU A 157 1.66 1.29 1.92
C LEU A 157 0.81 2.46 2.41
N ARG A 158 0.97 2.87 3.68
CA ARG A 158 0.25 4.02 4.24
C ARG A 158 0.60 5.31 3.54
N LEU A 159 1.87 5.50 3.18
CA LEU A 159 2.29 6.66 2.40
C LEU A 159 1.72 6.63 0.98
N ALA A 160 1.73 5.48 0.30
CA ALA A 160 1.10 5.32 -1.01
C ALA A 160 -0.41 5.65 -0.97
N GLU A 161 -1.11 5.24 0.09
CA GLU A 161 -2.53 5.57 0.31
C GLU A 161 -2.76 7.07 0.52
N ALA A 162 -1.91 7.73 1.31
CA ALA A 162 -1.98 9.17 1.50
C ALA A 162 -1.68 9.97 0.21
N LEU A 163 -0.90 9.40 -0.71
CA LEU A 163 -0.56 10.03 -1.99
C LEU A 163 -1.67 9.86 -3.05
N HIS A 164 -2.52 8.85 -2.92
CA HIS A 164 -3.61 8.54 -3.86
C HIS A 164 -4.54 9.72 -4.17
N PRO A 165 -5.16 10.40 -3.17
CA PRO A 165 -6.07 11.52 -3.44
C PRO A 165 -5.34 12.75 -4.03
N LEU A 166 -4.02 12.82 -3.90
CA LEU A 166 -3.18 13.88 -4.48
C LEU A 166 -2.74 13.57 -5.91
N ASN A 167 -3.14 12.41 -6.46
CA ASN A 167 -2.81 11.93 -7.81
C ASN A 167 -1.30 11.90 -8.11
N LYS A 168 -0.48 11.62 -7.10
CA LYS A 168 0.98 11.56 -7.22
C LYS A 168 1.45 10.17 -7.65
N VAL A 169 1.04 9.75 -8.84
CA VAL A 169 1.20 8.37 -9.35
C VAL A 169 2.64 7.87 -9.28
N ASP A 170 3.63 8.70 -9.62
CA ASP A 170 5.03 8.28 -9.58
C ASP A 170 5.53 7.95 -8.16
N GLU A 171 5.17 8.77 -7.17
CA GLU A 171 5.51 8.51 -5.76
C GLU A 171 4.76 7.27 -5.23
N ILE A 172 3.51 7.07 -5.64
CA ILE A 172 2.70 5.90 -5.27
C ILE A 172 3.37 4.62 -5.75
N VAL A 173 3.71 4.55 -7.05
CA VAL A 173 4.34 3.37 -7.64
C VAL A 173 5.69 3.10 -6.97
N GLY A 174 6.48 4.13 -6.68
CA GLY A 174 7.75 3.98 -5.96
C GLY A 174 7.60 3.34 -4.57
N HIS A 175 6.58 3.74 -3.79
CA HIS A 175 6.34 3.15 -2.47
C HIS A 175 5.68 1.78 -2.53
N LEU A 176 4.78 1.52 -3.48
CA LEU A 176 4.23 0.17 -3.69
C LEU A 176 5.33 -0.82 -4.12
N ALA A 177 6.28 -0.37 -4.95
CA ALA A 177 7.46 -1.13 -5.33
C ALA A 177 8.34 -1.51 -4.12
N GLN A 178 8.63 -0.54 -3.25
CA GLN A 178 9.38 -0.77 -2.01
C GLN A 178 8.65 -1.74 -1.06
N ALA A 179 7.34 -1.57 -0.87
CA ALA A 179 6.55 -2.49 -0.07
C ALA A 179 6.57 -3.91 -0.67
N THR A 180 6.47 -4.02 -2.00
CA THR A 180 6.54 -5.30 -2.71
C THR A 180 7.87 -6.01 -2.46
N SER A 181 9.00 -5.30 -2.60
CA SER A 181 10.32 -5.92 -2.39
C SER A 181 10.48 -6.42 -0.95
N LEU A 182 10.04 -5.63 0.04
CA LEU A 182 10.12 -6.03 1.44
C LEU A 182 9.25 -7.24 1.76
N PHE A 183 8.03 -7.34 1.20
CA PHE A 183 7.18 -8.52 1.37
C PHE A 183 7.79 -9.77 0.71
N LEU A 184 8.38 -9.63 -0.48
CA LEU A 184 9.07 -10.74 -1.15
C LEU A 184 10.28 -11.22 -0.35
N GLU A 185 11.10 -10.30 0.18
CA GLU A 185 12.25 -10.61 1.05
C GLU A 185 11.82 -11.31 2.35
N ALA A 186 10.67 -10.94 2.90
CA ALA A 186 10.08 -11.56 4.09
C ALA A 186 9.40 -12.92 3.79
N GLY A 187 9.32 -13.34 2.52
CA GLY A 187 8.60 -14.55 2.09
C GLY A 187 7.07 -14.42 2.16
N GLN A 188 6.55 -13.22 2.37
CA GLN A 188 5.13 -12.90 2.44
C GLN A 188 4.56 -12.73 1.02
N GLN A 189 4.45 -13.87 0.32
CA GLN A 189 4.08 -13.91 -1.09
C GLN A 189 2.65 -13.44 -1.37
N GLU A 190 1.70 -13.70 -0.46
CA GLU A 190 0.30 -13.30 -0.65
C GLU A 190 0.14 -11.78 -0.55
N GLU A 191 0.80 -11.17 0.44
CA GLU A 191 0.83 -9.73 0.62
C GLU A 191 1.56 -9.03 -0.53
N ALA A 192 2.71 -9.56 -0.96
CA ALA A 192 3.42 -9.05 -2.13
C ALA A 192 2.53 -9.05 -3.38
N LEU A 193 1.81 -10.16 -3.63
CA LEU A 193 0.91 -10.29 -4.77
C LEU A 193 -0.21 -9.24 -4.73
N GLN A 194 -0.84 -9.01 -3.58
CA GLN A 194 -1.87 -7.97 -3.42
C GLN A 194 -1.33 -6.56 -3.73
N VAL A 195 -0.10 -6.27 -3.29
CA VAL A 195 0.53 -4.97 -3.54
C VAL A 195 0.90 -4.81 -5.02
N ILE A 196 1.41 -5.87 -5.65
CA ILE A 196 1.72 -5.88 -7.09
C ILE A 196 0.46 -5.64 -7.92
N GLU A 197 -0.66 -6.30 -7.59
CA GLU A 197 -1.93 -6.08 -8.27
C GLU A 197 -2.33 -4.61 -8.25
N ARG A 198 -2.23 -3.96 -7.08
CA ARG A 198 -2.49 -2.53 -6.93
C ARG A 198 -1.51 -1.69 -7.74
N LEU A 199 -0.22 -2.04 -7.76
CA LEU A 199 0.81 -1.33 -8.52
C LEU A 199 0.50 -1.35 -10.03
N LEU A 200 0.13 -2.52 -10.55
CA LEU A 200 -0.15 -2.73 -11.97
C LEU A 200 -1.38 -1.94 -12.46
N LEU A 201 -2.32 -1.58 -11.56
CA LEU A 201 -3.42 -0.68 -11.89
C LEU A 201 -2.95 0.74 -12.22
N TYR A 202 -1.86 1.21 -11.60
CA TYR A 202 -1.29 2.53 -11.88
C TYR A 202 -0.37 2.51 -13.08
N LYS A 203 0.52 1.50 -13.15
CA LYS A 203 1.48 1.33 -14.23
C LYS A 203 1.65 -0.15 -14.59
N PRO A 204 1.31 -0.56 -15.82
CA PRO A 204 1.53 -1.93 -16.29
C PRO A 204 3.03 -2.15 -16.55
N GLU A 205 3.75 -2.49 -15.49
CA GLU A 205 5.21 -2.70 -15.51
C GLU A 205 5.55 -4.20 -15.71
N PRO A 206 6.32 -4.56 -16.76
CA PRO A 206 6.63 -5.97 -17.08
C PRO A 206 7.30 -6.74 -15.95
N PHE A 207 8.19 -6.09 -15.20
CA PHE A 207 8.89 -6.75 -14.07
C PHE A 207 7.90 -7.24 -13.00
N TYR A 208 6.98 -6.38 -12.57
CA TYR A 208 5.99 -6.73 -11.56
C TYR A 208 4.93 -7.69 -12.12
N ALA A 209 4.54 -7.54 -13.39
CA ALA A 209 3.61 -8.46 -14.04
C ALA A 209 4.17 -9.90 -14.12
N ARG A 210 5.44 -10.05 -14.48
CA ARG A 210 6.13 -11.36 -14.47
C ARG A 210 6.23 -11.93 -13.06
N THR A 211 6.52 -11.09 -12.08
CA THR A 211 6.58 -11.50 -10.67
C THR A 211 5.22 -11.99 -10.18
N ALA A 212 4.13 -11.26 -10.44
CA ALA A 212 2.77 -11.70 -10.12
C ALA A 212 2.43 -13.03 -10.80
N ALA A 213 2.74 -13.19 -12.10
CA ALA A 213 2.51 -14.44 -12.82
C ALA A 213 3.21 -15.64 -12.14
N SER A 214 4.48 -15.47 -11.75
CA SER A 214 5.22 -16.51 -11.04
C SER A 214 4.60 -16.86 -9.68
N LEU A 215 4.10 -15.86 -8.93
CA LEU A 215 3.45 -16.06 -7.65
C LEU A 215 2.10 -16.77 -7.79
N TYR A 216 1.30 -16.41 -8.80
CA TYR A 216 0.05 -17.08 -9.12
C TYR A 216 0.29 -18.56 -9.46
N LEU A 217 1.25 -18.86 -10.33
CA LEU A 217 1.61 -20.24 -10.65
C LEU A 217 2.14 -20.99 -9.43
N ALA A 218 2.94 -20.36 -8.58
CA ALA A 218 3.39 -21.00 -7.34
C ALA A 218 2.23 -21.33 -6.38
N ARG A 219 1.20 -20.46 -6.31
CA ARG A 219 0.03 -20.62 -5.45
C ARG A 219 -0.92 -21.71 -5.92
N GLY A 220 -1.09 -21.87 -7.24
CA GLY A 220 -1.71 -23.05 -7.86
C GLY A 220 -3.21 -23.24 -7.63
N ARG A 221 -3.97 -22.17 -7.34
CA ARG A 221 -5.45 -22.26 -7.34
C ARG A 221 -5.98 -22.42 -8.76
N GLN A 222 -7.24 -22.86 -8.90
CA GLN A 222 -7.87 -23.11 -10.20
C GLN A 222 -7.82 -21.86 -11.10
N ASP A 223 -8.10 -20.68 -10.54
CA ASP A 223 -8.15 -19.42 -11.29
C ASP A 223 -6.77 -18.75 -11.49
N ASP A 224 -5.79 -19.12 -10.66
CA ASP A 224 -4.48 -18.46 -10.65
C ASP A 224 -3.75 -18.63 -11.98
N THR A 225 -3.97 -19.75 -12.69
CA THR A 225 -3.31 -20.00 -13.96
C THR A 225 -3.76 -19.03 -15.05
N LEU A 226 -5.05 -18.69 -15.07
CA LEU A 226 -5.59 -17.69 -16.01
C LEU A 226 -5.09 -16.28 -15.65
N LEU A 227 -5.05 -15.95 -14.36
CA LEU A 227 -4.48 -14.69 -13.89
C LEU A 227 -3.01 -14.55 -14.29
N ALA A 228 -2.21 -15.62 -14.14
CA ALA A 228 -0.82 -15.64 -14.56
C ALA A 228 -0.68 -15.36 -16.07
N ILE A 229 -1.48 -16.01 -16.92
CA ILE A 229 -1.47 -15.77 -18.37
C ILE A 229 -1.79 -14.30 -18.68
N PHE A 230 -2.80 -13.72 -18.02
CA PHE A 230 -3.15 -12.32 -18.20
C PHE A 230 -2.01 -11.38 -17.81
N LYS A 231 -1.30 -11.63 -16.71
CA LYS A 231 -0.13 -10.81 -16.34
C LYS A 231 1.03 -10.99 -17.32
N LEU A 232 1.25 -12.18 -17.85
CA LEU A 232 2.28 -12.42 -18.86
C LEU A 232 2.01 -11.68 -20.17
N GLN A 233 0.74 -11.41 -20.50
CA GLN A 233 0.39 -10.57 -21.65
C GLN A 233 1.02 -9.17 -21.55
N ILE A 234 1.06 -8.57 -20.35
CA ILE A 234 1.70 -7.27 -20.12
C ILE A 234 3.20 -7.35 -20.47
N CYS A 235 3.85 -8.44 -20.09
CA CYS A 235 5.27 -8.67 -20.37
C CYS A 235 5.53 -8.79 -21.87
N LEU A 236 4.74 -9.62 -22.55
CA LEU A 236 4.92 -9.92 -23.97
C LEU A 236 4.50 -8.79 -24.89
N GLN A 237 3.58 -7.91 -24.46
CA GLN A 237 3.26 -6.67 -25.17
C GLN A 237 4.42 -5.68 -25.13
N ALA A 238 5.10 -5.55 -24.00
CA ALA A 238 6.27 -4.67 -23.87
C ALA A 238 7.51 -5.28 -24.54
N TYR A 239 7.74 -6.56 -24.33
CA TYR A 239 8.91 -7.30 -24.81
C TYR A 239 8.48 -8.68 -25.35
N PRO A 240 8.15 -8.78 -26.64
CA PRO A 240 7.76 -10.06 -27.25
C PRO A 240 8.82 -11.17 -27.15
N SER A 241 10.08 -10.78 -26.94
CA SER A 241 11.23 -11.68 -26.82
C SER A 241 11.66 -11.98 -25.37
N ASP A 242 10.83 -11.66 -24.37
CA ASP A 242 11.08 -11.98 -22.96
C ASP A 242 10.96 -13.50 -22.72
N LEU A 243 12.09 -14.21 -22.87
CA LEU A 243 12.19 -15.66 -22.67
C LEU A 243 11.69 -16.12 -21.28
N PRO A 244 12.06 -15.47 -20.16
CA PRO A 244 11.46 -15.77 -18.86
C PRO A 244 9.93 -15.69 -18.81
N ALA A 245 9.32 -14.67 -19.45
CA ALA A 245 7.86 -14.57 -19.52
C ALA A 245 7.25 -15.69 -20.38
N LEU A 246 7.88 -16.04 -21.51
CA LEU A 246 7.44 -17.15 -22.37
C LEU A 246 7.55 -18.50 -21.65
N GLN A 247 8.58 -18.72 -20.82
CA GLN A 247 8.72 -19.93 -20.00
C GLN A 247 7.55 -20.10 -19.02
N LEU A 248 7.19 -19.04 -18.30
CA LEU A 248 6.04 -19.06 -17.40
C LEU A 248 4.72 -19.26 -18.17
N LEU A 249 4.64 -18.77 -19.42
CA LEU A 249 3.46 -18.97 -20.26
C LEU A 249 3.31 -20.43 -20.71
N VAL A 250 4.42 -21.10 -21.04
CA VAL A 250 4.45 -22.55 -21.32
C VAL A 250 3.96 -23.32 -20.09
N GLU A 251 4.52 -23.03 -18.91
CA GLU A 251 4.10 -23.68 -17.67
C GLU A 251 2.60 -23.49 -17.41
N ALA A 252 2.08 -22.28 -17.63
CA ALA A 252 0.66 -22.00 -17.48
C ALA A 252 -0.21 -22.79 -18.47
N PHE A 253 0.18 -22.90 -19.74
CA PHE A 253 -0.56 -23.69 -20.73
C PHE A 253 -0.52 -25.19 -20.45
N ASP A 254 0.62 -25.71 -19.99
CA ASP A 254 0.75 -27.12 -19.60
C ASP A 254 -0.20 -27.45 -18.43
N ARG A 255 -0.33 -26.55 -17.45
CA ARG A 255 -1.25 -26.73 -16.31
C ARG A 255 -2.73 -26.73 -16.70
N ILE A 256 -3.12 -25.95 -17.71
CA ILE A 256 -4.50 -25.93 -18.24
C ILE A 256 -4.73 -27.11 -19.22
N GLY A 257 -3.67 -27.84 -19.60
CA GLY A 257 -3.75 -28.94 -20.57
C GLY A 257 -3.84 -28.47 -22.03
N HIS A 258 -3.54 -27.20 -22.31
CA HIS A 258 -3.47 -26.65 -23.66
C HIS A 258 -2.09 -26.90 -24.30
N ASN A 259 -1.72 -28.17 -24.44
CA ASN A 259 -0.40 -28.60 -24.91
C ASN A 259 -0.05 -28.05 -26.31
N GLU A 260 -1.06 -27.86 -27.17
CA GLU A 260 -0.85 -27.27 -28.50
C GLU A 260 -0.34 -25.82 -28.43
N LYS A 261 -0.87 -25.03 -27.49
CA LYS A 261 -0.46 -23.64 -27.27
C LYS A 261 0.91 -23.59 -26.60
N ALA A 262 1.15 -24.45 -25.61
CA ALA A 262 2.46 -24.58 -24.97
C ALA A 262 3.54 -24.89 -26.02
N LEU A 263 3.29 -25.86 -26.91
CA LEU A 263 4.20 -26.23 -27.98
C LEU A 263 4.45 -25.09 -28.99
N ALA A 264 3.42 -24.30 -29.30
CA ALA A 264 3.59 -23.13 -30.16
C ALA A 264 4.50 -22.07 -29.52
N VAL A 265 4.33 -21.80 -28.22
CA VAL A 265 5.19 -20.86 -27.47
C VAL A 265 6.63 -21.37 -27.40
N GLN A 266 6.85 -22.66 -27.15
CA GLN A 266 8.18 -23.26 -27.13
C GLN A 266 8.91 -23.15 -28.49
N LYS A 267 8.20 -23.31 -29.61
CA LYS A 267 8.76 -23.10 -30.95
C LYS A 267 9.21 -21.66 -31.15
N GLU A 268 8.41 -20.69 -30.70
CA GLU A 268 8.80 -19.27 -30.74
C GLU A 268 10.02 -18.99 -29.84
N MET A 269 10.10 -19.60 -28.66
CA MET A 269 11.29 -19.46 -27.80
C MET A 269 12.57 -19.96 -28.48
N VAL A 270 12.52 -21.11 -29.18
CA VAL A 270 13.67 -21.63 -29.95
C VAL A 270 14.09 -20.66 -31.04
N ARG A 271 13.12 -20.08 -31.75
CA ARG A 271 13.38 -19.07 -32.79
C ARG A 271 14.01 -17.81 -32.20
N ILE A 272 13.48 -17.30 -31.09
CA ILE A 272 14.05 -16.13 -30.38
C ILE A 272 15.48 -16.43 -29.93
N ALA A 273 15.76 -17.62 -29.39
CA ALA A 273 17.11 -18.01 -28.98
C ALA A 273 18.08 -18.05 -30.19
N GLN A 274 17.61 -18.51 -31.36
CA GLN A 274 18.38 -18.50 -32.60
C GLN A 274 18.66 -17.06 -33.09
N GLU A 275 17.64 -16.19 -33.07
CA GLU A 275 17.76 -14.78 -33.47
C GLU A 275 18.71 -14.01 -32.54
N GLN A 276 18.71 -14.33 -31.24
CA GLN A 276 19.62 -13.77 -30.24
C GLN A 276 21.03 -14.38 -30.28
N LYS A 277 21.28 -15.39 -31.14
CA LYS A 277 22.54 -16.14 -31.23
C LYS A 277 22.98 -16.77 -29.89
N ASN A 278 22.02 -17.20 -29.08
CA ASN A 278 22.30 -17.91 -27.85
C ASN A 278 22.27 -19.42 -28.12
N ASP A 279 23.39 -19.94 -28.60
CA ASP A 279 23.50 -21.32 -29.08
C ASP A 279 23.22 -22.35 -27.97
N GLU A 280 23.65 -22.07 -26.73
CA GLU A 280 23.42 -22.95 -25.56
C GLU A 280 21.92 -23.06 -25.23
N LEU A 281 21.23 -21.92 -25.11
CA LEU A 281 19.78 -21.92 -24.86
C LEU A 281 19.00 -22.51 -26.03
N HIS A 282 19.41 -22.23 -27.26
CA HIS A 282 18.78 -22.78 -28.46
C HIS A 282 18.87 -24.32 -28.47
N GLN A 283 20.06 -24.88 -28.22
CA GLN A 283 20.24 -26.33 -28.15
C GLN A 283 19.43 -26.97 -27.01
N ALA A 284 19.40 -26.35 -25.83
CA ALA A 284 18.64 -26.85 -24.69
C ALA A 284 17.13 -26.88 -24.95
N LEU A 285 16.57 -25.80 -25.49
CA LEU A 285 15.14 -25.71 -25.81
C LEU A 285 14.74 -26.68 -26.93
N LEU A 286 15.61 -26.85 -27.93
CA LEU A 286 15.36 -27.76 -29.05
C LEU A 286 15.47 -29.23 -28.64
N ALA A 287 16.38 -29.57 -27.73
CA ALA A 287 16.44 -30.91 -27.13
C ALA A 287 15.15 -31.24 -26.35
N ASN A 288 14.61 -30.28 -25.60
CA ASN A 288 13.36 -30.44 -24.87
C ASN A 288 12.17 -30.64 -25.84
N LEU A 289 12.06 -29.80 -26.88
CA LEU A 289 11.05 -29.95 -27.93
C LEU A 289 11.11 -31.32 -28.63
N LYS A 290 12.31 -31.85 -28.88
CA LYS A 290 12.49 -33.17 -29.51
C LYS A 290 11.95 -34.30 -28.63
N GLN A 291 12.07 -34.18 -27.31
CA GLN A 291 11.51 -35.18 -26.38
C GLN A 291 9.99 -35.08 -26.30
N GLN A 292 9.44 -33.86 -26.29
CA GLN A 292 8.01 -33.64 -26.11
C GLN A 292 7.18 -33.87 -27.38
N ALA A 293 7.72 -33.54 -28.57
CA ALA A 293 7.00 -33.63 -29.84
C ALA A 293 7.86 -34.16 -31.00
N PRO A 294 8.32 -35.43 -30.94
CA PRO A 294 9.21 -36.02 -31.96
C PRO A 294 8.59 -36.14 -33.36
N HIS A 295 7.25 -36.13 -33.46
CA HIS A 295 6.51 -36.30 -34.70
C HIS A 295 5.99 -34.99 -35.32
N ASP A 296 6.29 -33.84 -34.71
CA ASP A 296 5.84 -32.55 -35.24
C ASP A 296 6.73 -32.10 -36.42
N GLN A 297 6.11 -31.84 -37.57
CA GLN A 297 6.81 -31.48 -38.81
C GLN A 297 7.65 -30.19 -38.67
N ASN A 298 7.21 -29.23 -37.87
CA ASN A 298 7.96 -27.98 -37.66
C ASN A 298 9.14 -28.20 -36.72
N VAL A 299 8.99 -29.06 -35.70
CA VAL A 299 10.10 -29.46 -34.82
C VAL A 299 11.15 -30.24 -35.61
N GLN A 300 10.74 -31.14 -36.50
CA GLN A 300 11.66 -31.87 -37.39
C GLN A 300 12.43 -30.94 -38.34
N ARG A 301 11.78 -29.88 -38.87
CA ARG A 301 12.46 -28.85 -39.69
C ARG A 301 13.48 -28.03 -38.90
N LEU A 302 13.15 -27.68 -37.66
CA LEU A 302 14.07 -26.99 -36.75
C LEU A 302 15.28 -27.87 -36.41
N ILE A 303 15.07 -29.18 -36.22
CA ILE A 303 16.13 -30.16 -35.98
C ILE A 303 16.99 -30.37 -37.25
N SER A 304 16.39 -30.52 -38.43
CA SER A 304 17.14 -30.77 -39.67
C SER A 304 18.05 -29.62 -40.08
N ASN A 305 17.71 -28.40 -39.67
CA ASN A 305 18.56 -27.21 -39.89
C ASN A 305 19.80 -27.17 -38.98
N LEU A 306 19.91 -28.02 -37.95
CA LEU A 306 21.11 -28.18 -37.12
C LEU A 306 22.08 -29.22 -37.72
N ASP A 307 21.56 -30.28 -38.34
CA ASP A 307 22.38 -31.36 -38.91
C ASP A 307 22.97 -30.99 -40.29
N GLY A 308 22.48 -29.91 -40.92
CA GLY A 308 22.95 -29.39 -42.20
C GLY A 308 23.54 -27.98 -42.10
N THR A 309 24.86 -27.87 -42.22
CA THR A 309 25.54 -26.59 -42.48
C THR A 309 24.90 -25.84 -43.65
N SER A 310 24.55 -24.56 -43.42
CA SER A 310 24.27 -23.50 -44.39
C SER A 310 23.50 -23.90 -45.66
N GLN A 311 22.22 -23.50 -45.74
CA GLN A 311 21.77 -22.69 -46.87
C GLN A 311 20.46 -21.98 -46.55
N ALA A 312 20.50 -20.65 -46.68
CA ALA A 312 19.37 -19.76 -46.56
C ALA A 312 18.25 -20.18 -47.53
N SER A 313 17.09 -20.54 -46.98
CA SER A 313 15.85 -20.60 -47.74
C SER A 313 14.82 -19.74 -47.01
N LYS A 314 14.53 -18.58 -47.60
CA LYS A 314 13.36 -17.74 -47.28
C LYS A 314 12.11 -18.56 -47.60
N ALA A 315 11.64 -19.37 -46.66
CA ALA A 315 10.30 -19.93 -46.70
C ALA A 315 9.40 -19.04 -45.83
N GLN A 316 8.40 -18.41 -46.45
CA GLN A 316 7.32 -17.74 -45.74
C GLN A 316 6.62 -18.76 -44.83
N VAL A 317 6.71 -18.52 -43.52
CA VAL A 317 5.98 -19.26 -42.48
C VAL A 317 4.65 -18.52 -42.24
N PRO A 318 3.53 -19.24 -42.05
CA PRO A 318 2.25 -18.62 -41.71
C PRO A 318 2.40 -17.70 -40.50
N SER A 319 1.72 -16.56 -40.57
CA SER A 319 1.57 -15.63 -39.45
C SER A 319 1.24 -16.38 -38.16
N PRO A 320 1.74 -15.93 -37.00
CA PRO A 320 1.34 -16.49 -35.71
C PRO A 320 -0.19 -16.56 -35.66
N PRO A 321 -0.78 -17.61 -35.04
CA PRO A 321 -2.22 -17.65 -34.87
C PRO A 321 -2.64 -16.33 -34.23
N PRO A 322 -3.72 -15.69 -34.70
CA PRO A 322 -4.16 -14.45 -34.10
C PRO A 322 -4.35 -14.71 -32.61
N ILE A 323 -3.59 -13.99 -31.79
CA ILE A 323 -3.92 -13.79 -30.39
C ILE A 323 -5.40 -13.36 -30.40
N PRO A 324 -6.30 -14.00 -29.64
CA PRO A 324 -7.71 -13.65 -29.67
C PRO A 324 -7.83 -12.14 -29.47
N SER A 325 -8.22 -11.46 -30.55
CA SER A 325 -8.40 -10.03 -30.59
C SER A 325 -9.70 -9.74 -29.87
N VAL A 326 -9.63 -9.51 -28.56
CA VAL A 326 -10.67 -8.75 -27.89
C VAL A 326 -10.45 -7.31 -28.31
N SER A 327 -11.29 -6.85 -29.23
CA SER A 327 -11.34 -5.48 -29.71
C SER A 327 -11.65 -4.54 -28.54
N VAL A 328 -10.61 -4.04 -27.87
CA VAL A 328 -10.74 -2.91 -26.96
C VAL A 328 -10.86 -1.67 -27.83
N SER A 329 -12.10 -1.23 -28.03
CA SER A 329 -12.43 0.04 -28.66
C SER A 329 -11.69 1.16 -27.93
N SER A 330 -10.69 1.73 -28.58
CA SER A 330 -9.93 2.88 -28.11
C SER A 330 -10.80 4.13 -28.19
N LYS A 331 -11.55 4.41 -27.13
CA LYS A 331 -11.95 5.78 -26.78
C LYS A 331 -11.57 6.02 -25.32
N PRO A 332 -10.80 7.08 -25.00
CA PRO A 332 -10.49 7.41 -23.62
C PRO A 332 -11.80 7.82 -22.92
N PRO A 333 -12.25 7.13 -21.85
CA PRO A 333 -13.34 7.64 -21.04
C PRO A 333 -12.82 8.85 -20.26
N LYS A 334 -13.58 9.93 -20.31
CA LYS A 334 -13.33 11.17 -19.57
C LYS A 334 -13.21 10.85 -18.08
N THR A 335 -12.23 11.50 -17.45
CA THR A 335 -12.04 11.65 -16.00
C THR A 335 -13.37 11.64 -15.23
N GLN A 336 -13.61 10.55 -14.50
CA GLN A 336 -14.52 10.53 -13.36
C GLN A 336 -13.71 10.04 -12.16
N THR A 337 -13.65 10.89 -11.14
CA THR A 337 -13.05 10.67 -9.83
C THR A 337 -13.65 9.44 -9.15
N PRO A 338 -12.86 8.44 -8.73
CA PRO A 338 -13.34 7.38 -7.86
C PRO A 338 -13.42 7.87 -6.42
N LEU A 339 -14.50 7.53 -5.74
CA LEU A 339 -14.71 7.80 -4.31
C LEU A 339 -13.73 7.01 -3.43
N PRO A 340 -13.42 7.48 -2.20
CA PRO A 340 -12.53 6.77 -1.30
C PRO A 340 -13.18 5.47 -0.81
N ILE A 341 -12.48 4.35 -0.99
CA ILE A 341 -12.87 3.05 -0.43
C ILE A 341 -12.15 2.88 0.92
N PRO A 342 -12.85 2.55 2.02
CA PRO A 342 -12.23 2.33 3.32
C PRO A 342 -11.43 1.02 3.32
N LEU A 343 -10.28 1.00 4.00
CA LEU A 343 -9.57 -0.25 4.25
C LEU A 343 -10.42 -1.21 5.09
N PRO A 344 -10.39 -2.52 4.82
CA PRO A 344 -11.07 -3.49 5.64
C PRO A 344 -10.44 -3.53 7.04
N SER A 345 -11.26 -3.29 8.05
CA SER A 345 -11.14 -4.03 9.31
C SER A 345 -11.08 -5.52 8.98
N SER A 346 -10.19 -6.26 9.66
CA SER A 346 -10.01 -7.70 9.58
C SER A 346 -11.20 -8.46 8.99
N THR A 347 -10.95 -9.18 7.88
CA THR A 347 -11.87 -10.01 7.08
C THR A 347 -12.88 -9.24 6.20
N GLN A 348 -13.05 -9.70 4.94
CA GLN A 348 -14.23 -9.46 4.05
C GLN A 348 -14.24 -8.38 2.92
N PRO A 349 -13.23 -8.26 2.04
CA PRO A 349 -13.52 -7.80 0.66
C PRO A 349 -13.71 -8.94 -0.35
N TYR A 350 -12.87 -9.98 -0.28
CA TYR A 350 -12.83 -11.06 -1.27
C TYR A 350 -14.02 -12.02 -1.17
N PHE A 351 -14.60 -12.18 0.03
CA PHE A 351 -15.75 -13.07 0.24
C PHE A 351 -17.04 -12.58 -0.42
N LYS A 352 -17.17 -11.27 -0.66
CA LYS A 352 -18.40 -10.69 -1.22
C LYS A 352 -18.49 -10.85 -2.73
N ILE A 353 -17.35 -10.90 -3.44
CA ILE A 353 -17.40 -11.02 -4.90
C ILE A 353 -17.75 -12.44 -5.33
N GLU A 354 -17.26 -13.45 -4.60
CA GLU A 354 -17.61 -14.86 -4.84
C GLU A 354 -19.12 -15.08 -4.67
N GLU A 355 -19.74 -14.56 -3.60
CA GLU A 355 -21.20 -14.62 -3.41
C GLU A 355 -21.97 -13.89 -4.54
N THR A 356 -21.46 -12.76 -5.04
CA THR A 356 -22.11 -12.06 -6.17
C THR A 356 -21.98 -12.81 -7.49
N LEU A 357 -20.86 -13.51 -7.71
CA LEU A 357 -20.65 -14.32 -8.91
C LEU A 357 -21.51 -15.59 -8.87
N ASP A 358 -21.64 -16.24 -7.71
CA ASP A 358 -22.55 -17.38 -7.54
C ASP A 358 -24.02 -16.98 -7.75
N GLN A 359 -24.41 -15.80 -7.28
CA GLN A 359 -25.75 -15.24 -7.52
C GLN A 359 -25.97 -14.91 -9.01
N LEU A 360 -24.96 -14.33 -9.67
CA LEU A 360 -25.01 -14.09 -11.12
C LEU A 360 -25.17 -15.38 -11.90
N ASP A 361 -24.40 -16.41 -11.57
CA ASP A 361 -24.45 -17.72 -12.22
C ASP A 361 -25.81 -18.40 -12.02
N SER A 362 -26.40 -18.29 -10.83
CA SER A 362 -27.77 -18.77 -10.55
C SER A 362 -28.82 -18.00 -11.36
N LEU A 363 -28.70 -16.68 -11.49
CA LEU A 363 -29.64 -15.86 -12.23
C LEU A 363 -29.56 -16.13 -13.75
N ILE A 364 -28.34 -16.29 -14.28
CA ILE A 364 -28.11 -16.66 -15.68
C ILE A 364 -28.67 -18.06 -15.96
N ALA A 365 -28.39 -19.05 -15.10
CA ALA A 365 -28.91 -20.41 -15.23
C ALA A 365 -30.45 -20.49 -15.15
N SER A 366 -31.07 -19.59 -14.38
CA SER A 366 -32.53 -19.50 -14.25
C SER A 366 -33.21 -18.69 -15.38
N GLY A 367 -32.43 -18.11 -16.30
CA GLY A 367 -32.94 -17.31 -17.43
C GLY A 367 -33.40 -15.90 -17.06
N LEU A 368 -33.13 -15.44 -15.83
CA LEU A 368 -33.48 -14.10 -15.35
C LEU A 368 -32.44 -13.06 -15.79
N LEU A 369 -32.26 -12.91 -17.11
CA LEU A 369 -31.18 -12.10 -17.71
C LEU A 369 -31.25 -10.59 -17.37
N LYS A 370 -32.42 -10.06 -17.05
CA LYS A 370 -32.56 -8.65 -16.62
C LYS A 370 -32.01 -8.43 -15.21
N GLU A 371 -32.36 -9.31 -14.28
CA GLU A 371 -31.88 -9.26 -12.90
C GLU A 371 -30.38 -9.56 -12.83
N ALA A 372 -29.90 -10.52 -13.65
CA ALA A 372 -28.47 -10.78 -13.81
C ALA A 372 -27.73 -9.53 -14.32
N LYS A 373 -28.29 -8.81 -15.29
CA LYS A 373 -27.69 -7.57 -15.81
C LYS A 373 -27.63 -6.46 -14.76
N ASP A 374 -28.73 -6.24 -14.03
CA ASP A 374 -28.78 -5.21 -12.99
C ASP A 374 -27.80 -5.52 -11.83
N LEU A 375 -27.69 -6.79 -11.45
CA LEU A 375 -26.72 -7.26 -10.45
C LEU A 375 -25.28 -7.11 -10.97
N ALA A 376 -25.03 -7.42 -12.24
CA ALA A 376 -23.70 -7.31 -12.83
C ALA A 376 -23.27 -5.84 -12.98
N ASP A 377 -24.17 -4.95 -13.42
CA ASP A 377 -23.91 -3.51 -13.58
C ASP A 377 -23.66 -2.84 -12.22
N SER A 378 -24.43 -3.20 -11.19
CA SER A 378 -24.22 -2.70 -9.83
C SER A 378 -22.92 -3.23 -9.19
N SER A 379 -22.55 -4.48 -9.49
CA SER A 379 -21.29 -5.08 -9.06
C SER A 379 -20.10 -4.50 -9.83
N PHE A 380 -20.29 -4.10 -11.09
CA PHE A 380 -19.26 -3.49 -11.93
C PHE A 380 -18.81 -2.13 -11.40
N LEU A 381 -19.72 -1.37 -10.76
CA LEU A 381 -19.37 -0.14 -10.06
C LEU A 381 -18.42 -0.38 -8.87
N GLN A 382 -18.49 -1.57 -8.25
CA GLN A 382 -17.63 -1.94 -7.12
C GLN A 382 -16.33 -2.63 -7.58
N TRP A 383 -16.38 -3.38 -8.69
CA TRP A 383 -15.25 -4.15 -9.23
C TRP A 383 -15.12 -4.03 -10.76
N PRO A 384 -14.76 -2.85 -11.29
CA PRO A 384 -14.85 -2.53 -12.72
C PRO A 384 -13.87 -3.29 -13.63
N ASN A 385 -12.88 -3.97 -13.07
CA ASN A 385 -11.89 -4.74 -13.82
C ASN A 385 -11.84 -6.22 -13.41
N HIS A 386 -12.88 -6.72 -12.73
CA HIS A 386 -12.91 -8.12 -12.30
C HIS A 386 -13.20 -9.05 -13.49
N PRO A 387 -12.30 -10.01 -13.80
CA PRO A 387 -12.35 -10.75 -15.06
C PRO A 387 -13.61 -11.61 -15.20
N LEU A 388 -14.01 -12.32 -14.15
CA LEU A 388 -15.24 -13.14 -14.18
C LEU A 388 -16.50 -12.29 -14.30
N LEU A 389 -16.51 -11.08 -13.72
CA LEU A 389 -17.65 -10.18 -13.81
C LEU A 389 -17.79 -9.61 -15.24
N LEU A 390 -16.66 -9.28 -15.88
CA LEU A 390 -16.58 -8.88 -17.27
C LEU A 390 -17.00 -10.00 -18.23
N GLU A 391 -16.61 -11.24 -17.94
CA GLU A 391 -17.01 -12.43 -18.70
C GLU A 391 -18.52 -12.66 -18.61
N ARG A 392 -19.11 -12.60 -17.41
CA ARG A 392 -20.57 -12.73 -17.21
C ARG A 392 -21.36 -11.59 -17.84
N LEU A 393 -20.87 -10.34 -17.79
CA LEU A 393 -21.49 -9.22 -18.50
C LEU A 393 -21.54 -9.48 -20.01
N HIS A 394 -20.46 -10.01 -20.57
CA HIS A 394 -20.41 -10.36 -21.99
C HIS A 394 -21.37 -11.52 -22.35
N GLU A 395 -21.49 -12.52 -21.48
CA GLU A 395 -22.45 -13.63 -21.63
C GLU A 395 -23.91 -13.14 -21.61
N ILE A 396 -24.25 -12.22 -20.69
CA ILE A 396 -25.58 -11.61 -20.61
C ILE A 396 -25.88 -10.74 -21.85
N GLU A 397 -24.91 -9.99 -22.36
CA GLU A 397 -25.06 -9.15 -23.55
C GLU A 397 -25.20 -9.95 -24.85
N THR A 398 -24.52 -11.10 -24.93
CA THR A 398 -24.59 -11.99 -26.11
C THR A 398 -25.85 -12.84 -26.13
N THR A 399 -26.47 -13.12 -24.98
CA THR A 399 -27.74 -13.86 -24.87
C THR A 399 -28.98 -13.00 -25.07
N GLN A 400 -28.87 -11.66 -25.03
CA GLN A 400 -29.97 -10.72 -25.30
C GLN A 400 -30.10 -10.30 -26.78
N ASN A 401 -29.09 -10.57 -27.61
CA ASN A 401 -29.11 -10.38 -29.08
C ASN A 401 -29.49 -11.67 -29.79
#